data_AF-A0AAJ0B975-F1
#
_entry.id   AF-A0AAJ0B975-F1
#
_cell.length_a   1.000
_cell.length_b   1.000
_cell.length_c   1.000
_cell.angle_alpha   90.00
_cell.angle_beta   90.00
_cell.angle_gamma   90.00
#
_symmetry.space_group_name_H-M   'P 1'
#
loop_
_entity.id
_entity.type
_entity.pdbx_description
1 polymer ?
#
loop_
_entity_poly.entity_id
_entity_poly.type
_entity_poly.pdbx_seq_one_letter_code
_entity_poly.pdbx_strand_id
1 'polypeptide(L)'
;MLTEAEIRQLRAEGKYPTQSEIDEIFRQSRLSLPAPIRIPLATGLSFIVGLALGTAQGSKMAGLRFRAEHAHKLPETTTGWYLYHKSKNYHVAYGGIKEGVKMGARIAFWTTAMLGIENMFDNYRGTADVFNTVTSCVTVAGGFSLWTGPDQPPPAMAKPSPLAVLPLSSIIRTLMTTTVSSSPFLLPPSLAIMSALAESHSPALNPDRNPVLRYFLKKTFYAQFCAGENAEEVRRTIASLKQIGFSGVILGYAREVVLTEAQTRDLTSNGIAGAAVQQCIETEIKPWATGTMETVRLASPGDFVALKFTGAGRQALYALSQRLPPSEALAAATDDICQLAASRGVRLLFDAEQQAVQAGIDDWTLAYMRRYNTADRAVVYGTYQAYLKATPSVLAAHLAAARDGGFTLGAKLVRGAYLGSDPRHLIHDTKTDTDKAYDGLAEALLRRRWSGPLAQLSEDQTFPNVDMVLASHNRDSVVKARAILEKGEARAQVAFAQLQGMADEVSCELVAGRGDKGAGEKEVSASAPRAYKYLVWGSTGECMKYLLRRAQENRDAVQRTRSGRNAMRAELVRRVKGFFGLA
;
A
#
# COMPACT_ATOMS: atom_id res chain seq x y z
N MET A 1 -1.00 70.14 -14.20
CA MET A 1 -0.85 69.58 -15.56
C MET A 1 -0.49 70.74 -16.46
N LEU A 2 0.59 70.62 -17.23
CA LEU A 2 1.00 71.64 -18.21
C LEU A 2 -0.02 71.70 -19.35
N THR A 3 -0.22 72.89 -19.91
CA THR A 3 -1.05 73.13 -21.10
C THR A 3 -0.31 72.67 -22.37
N GLU A 4 -1.05 72.35 -23.45
CA GLU A 4 -0.42 71.95 -24.74
C GLU A 4 0.56 73.00 -25.27
N ALA A 5 0.32 74.29 -25.01
CA ALA A 5 1.19 75.37 -25.42
C ALA A 5 2.53 75.34 -24.66
N GLU A 6 2.50 75.09 -23.35
CA GLU A 6 3.71 74.95 -22.52
C GLU A 6 4.53 73.71 -22.92
N ILE A 7 3.88 72.60 -23.27
CA ILE A 7 4.55 71.39 -23.76
C ILE A 7 5.23 71.64 -25.12
N ARG A 8 4.58 72.39 -26.02
CA ARG A 8 5.18 72.76 -27.32
C ARG A 8 6.38 73.70 -27.15
N GLN A 9 6.30 74.68 -26.25
CA GLN A 9 7.39 75.60 -25.97
C GLN A 9 8.59 74.88 -25.34
N LEU A 10 8.36 73.98 -24.39
CA LEU A 10 9.41 73.18 -23.78
C LEU A 10 10.05 72.17 -24.75
N ARG A 11 9.30 71.66 -25.74
CA ARG A 11 9.87 70.85 -26.86
C ARG A 11 10.71 71.70 -27.80
N ALA A 12 10.31 72.94 -28.09
CA ALA A 12 11.07 73.86 -28.93
C ALA A 12 12.38 74.32 -28.28
N GLU A 13 12.43 74.39 -26.95
CA GLU A 13 13.64 74.68 -26.16
C GLU A 13 14.57 73.46 -25.99
N GLY A 14 14.27 72.31 -26.62
CA GLY A 14 15.06 71.08 -26.50
C GLY A 14 15.00 70.42 -25.11
N LYS A 15 14.06 70.84 -24.26
CA LYS A 15 13.91 70.31 -22.89
C LYS A 15 13.07 69.04 -22.81
N TYR A 16 12.34 68.69 -23.87
CA TYR A 16 11.58 67.45 -23.99
C TYR A 16 11.87 66.75 -25.32
N PRO A 17 12.04 65.42 -25.32
CA PRO A 17 12.28 64.66 -26.55
C PRO A 17 11.09 64.75 -27.51
N THR A 18 11.42 64.83 -28.80
CA THR A 18 10.50 64.74 -29.94
C THR A 18 9.86 63.36 -30.03
N GLN A 19 8.74 63.24 -30.77
CA GLN A 19 8.05 61.96 -30.91
C GLN A 19 8.94 60.88 -31.54
N SER A 20 9.78 61.26 -32.50
CA SER A 20 10.77 60.36 -33.11
C SER A 20 11.84 59.88 -32.13
N GLU A 21 12.33 60.77 -31.25
CA GLU A 21 13.30 60.40 -30.21
C GLU A 21 12.67 59.49 -29.16
N ILE A 22 11.40 59.72 -28.81
CA ILE A 22 10.65 58.82 -27.92
C ILE A 22 10.52 57.44 -28.57
N ASP A 23 10.10 57.36 -29.83
CA ASP A 23 9.95 56.08 -30.53
C ASP A 23 11.29 55.33 -30.66
N GLU A 24 12.40 56.06 -30.84
CA GLU A 24 13.75 55.50 -30.88
C GLU A 24 14.21 54.98 -29.51
N ILE A 25 13.96 55.73 -28.42
CA ILE A 25 14.21 55.28 -27.05
C ILE A 25 13.45 53.98 -26.75
N PHE A 26 12.19 53.89 -27.18
CA PHE A 26 11.41 52.66 -27.02
C PHE A 26 11.98 51.51 -27.85
N ARG A 27 12.40 51.73 -29.12
CA ARG A 27 13.01 50.68 -29.95
C ARG A 27 14.35 50.17 -29.43
N GLN A 28 15.16 51.05 -28.86
CA GLN A 28 16.49 50.70 -28.32
C GLN A 28 16.41 50.10 -26.91
N SER A 29 15.29 50.27 -26.21
CA SER A 29 15.09 49.73 -24.86
C SER A 29 14.76 48.22 -24.89
N ARG A 30 15.27 47.47 -23.90
CA ARG A 30 14.90 46.04 -23.74
C ARG A 30 13.38 45.90 -23.56
N LEU A 31 12.79 44.93 -24.25
CA LEU A 31 11.34 44.66 -24.27
C LEU A 31 10.50 45.86 -24.73
N SER A 32 11.12 46.78 -25.47
CA SER A 32 10.50 48.05 -25.87
C SER A 32 10.00 48.90 -24.70
N LEU A 33 10.64 48.77 -23.53
CA LEU A 33 10.26 49.47 -22.30
C LEU A 33 11.47 50.19 -21.69
N PRO A 34 11.46 51.54 -21.64
CA PRO A 34 12.53 52.31 -21.01
C PRO A 34 12.72 51.93 -19.54
N ALA A 35 13.97 51.96 -19.06
CA ALA A 35 14.31 51.55 -17.70
C ALA A 35 13.50 52.25 -16.58
N PRO A 36 13.20 53.57 -16.66
CA PRO A 36 12.36 54.26 -15.68
C PRO A 36 10.93 53.70 -15.56
N ILE A 37 10.45 52.99 -16.58
CA ILE A 37 9.13 52.34 -16.61
C ILE A 37 9.28 50.84 -16.29
N ARG A 38 10.27 50.18 -16.91
CA ARG A 38 10.51 48.73 -16.80
C ARG A 38 10.81 48.29 -15.38
N ILE A 39 11.72 48.98 -14.68
CA ILE A 39 12.19 48.56 -13.36
C ILE A 39 11.06 48.67 -12.31
N PRO A 40 10.32 49.79 -12.20
CA PRO A 40 9.19 49.87 -11.27
C PRO A 40 8.07 48.88 -11.60
N LEU A 41 7.75 48.69 -12.89
CA LEU A 41 6.73 47.74 -13.33
C LEU A 41 7.08 46.30 -12.93
N ALA A 42 8.30 45.86 -13.25
CA ALA A 42 8.77 44.52 -12.89
C ALA A 42 8.88 44.34 -11.37
N THR A 43 9.32 45.37 -10.64
CA THR A 43 9.35 45.36 -9.18
C THR A 43 7.93 45.17 -8.60
N GLY A 44 6.95 45.92 -9.10
CA GLY A 44 5.55 45.79 -8.69
C GLY A 44 4.96 44.41 -8.99
N LEU A 45 5.19 43.88 -10.19
CA LEU A 45 4.75 42.52 -10.56
C LEU A 45 5.40 41.45 -9.67
N SER A 46 6.71 41.57 -9.43
CA SER A 46 7.45 40.62 -8.59
C SER A 46 6.99 40.67 -7.12
N PHE A 47 6.61 41.85 -6.62
CA PHE A 47 5.98 42.00 -5.31
C PHE A 47 4.64 41.25 -5.25
N ILE A 48 3.78 41.38 -6.25
CA ILE A 48 2.48 40.69 -6.32
C ILE A 48 2.68 39.16 -6.33
N VAL A 49 3.62 38.67 -7.13
CA VAL A 49 3.96 37.23 -7.17
C VAL A 49 4.49 36.76 -5.81
N GLY A 50 5.40 37.51 -5.20
CA GLY A 50 5.93 37.18 -3.87
C GLY A 50 4.88 37.26 -2.77
N LEU A 51 3.96 38.22 -2.84
CA LEU A 51 2.82 38.34 -1.94
C LEU A 51 1.92 37.11 -2.03
N ALA A 52 1.60 36.64 -3.25
CA ALA A 52 0.79 35.45 -3.45
C ALA A 52 1.46 34.18 -2.91
N LEU A 53 2.74 33.97 -3.24
CA LEU A 53 3.53 32.83 -2.77
C LEU A 53 3.69 32.84 -1.24
N GLY A 54 4.05 33.99 -0.68
CA GLY A 54 4.22 34.18 0.77
C GLY A 54 2.91 34.02 1.53
N THR A 55 1.78 34.48 0.97
CA THR A 55 0.45 34.29 1.58
C THR A 55 0.08 32.81 1.62
N ALA A 56 0.30 32.07 0.52
CA ALA A 56 0.02 30.64 0.47
C ALA A 56 0.89 29.84 1.47
N GLN A 57 2.19 30.13 1.52
CA GLN A 57 3.13 29.48 2.43
C GLN A 57 2.85 29.84 3.91
N GLY A 58 2.67 31.12 4.21
CA GLY A 58 2.39 31.65 5.54
C GLY A 58 1.10 31.10 6.12
N SER A 59 0.02 31.10 5.31
CA SER A 59 -1.28 30.54 5.70
C SER A 59 -1.16 29.04 6.04
N LYS A 60 -0.46 28.27 5.21
CA LYS A 60 -0.25 26.84 5.43
C LYS A 60 0.55 26.57 6.70
N MET A 61 1.64 27.31 6.92
CA MET A 61 2.52 27.12 8.07
C MET A 61 1.83 27.54 9.38
N ALA A 62 1.16 28.69 9.40
CA ALA A 62 0.40 29.15 10.56
C ALA A 62 -0.72 28.16 10.94
N GLY A 63 -1.42 27.60 9.94
CA GLY A 63 -2.44 26.57 10.18
C GLY A 63 -1.87 25.24 10.68
N LEU A 64 -0.63 24.88 10.33
CA LEU A 64 0.05 23.71 10.88
C LEU A 64 0.52 23.96 12.31
N ARG A 65 1.13 25.11 12.59
CA ARG A 65 1.58 25.50 13.93
C ARG A 65 0.43 25.57 14.92
N PHE A 66 -0.67 26.24 14.55
CA PHE A 66 -1.86 26.33 15.39
C PHE A 66 -2.41 24.94 15.77
N ARG A 67 -2.43 23.99 14.81
CA ARG A 67 -2.86 22.62 15.07
C ARG A 67 -1.90 21.85 15.99
N ALA A 68 -0.60 22.03 15.81
CA ALA A 68 0.40 21.39 16.65
C ALA A 68 0.33 21.91 18.09
N GLU A 69 0.25 23.22 18.28
CA GLU A 69 0.15 23.87 19.60
C GLU A 69 -1.12 23.45 20.35
N HIS A 70 -2.23 23.22 19.64
CA HIS A 70 -3.53 22.87 20.24
C HIS A 70 -3.87 21.38 20.15
N ALA A 71 -2.94 20.51 19.72
CA ALA A 71 -3.19 19.07 19.57
C ALA A 71 -3.60 18.38 20.89
N HIS A 72 -3.20 18.96 22.03
CA HIS A 72 -3.49 18.46 23.37
C HIS A 72 -4.76 19.08 24.02
N LYS A 73 -5.44 20.01 23.33
CA LYS A 73 -6.62 20.75 23.82
C LYS A 73 -7.71 20.80 22.74
N LEU A 74 -8.19 19.64 22.31
CA LEU A 74 -9.27 19.57 21.33
C LEU A 74 -10.63 19.82 22.00
N PRO A 75 -11.51 20.65 21.44
CA PRO A 75 -12.82 20.92 22.03
C PRO A 75 -13.75 19.69 21.98
N GLU A 76 -14.56 19.52 23.03
CA GLU A 76 -15.57 18.45 23.12
C GLU A 76 -16.98 18.91 22.73
N THR A 77 -17.21 20.23 22.68
CA THR A 77 -18.51 20.83 22.34
C THR A 77 -18.53 21.43 20.94
N THR A 78 -19.72 21.49 20.34
CA THR A 78 -19.95 22.11 19.02
C THR A 78 -19.57 23.59 19.01
N THR A 79 -19.92 24.33 20.06
CA THR A 79 -19.54 25.74 20.26
C THR A 79 -18.02 25.90 20.39
N GLY A 80 -17.35 24.98 21.09
CA GLY A 80 -15.89 24.97 21.21
C GLY A 80 -15.19 24.75 19.86
N TRP A 81 -15.73 23.87 19.02
CA TRP A 81 -15.23 23.67 17.65
C TRP A 81 -15.40 24.91 16.78
N TYR A 82 -16.52 25.62 16.88
CA TYR A 82 -16.73 26.88 16.17
C TYR A 82 -15.66 27.93 16.54
N LEU A 83 -15.43 28.14 17.84
CA LEU A 83 -14.41 29.08 18.33
C LEU A 83 -12.99 28.67 17.92
N TYR A 84 -12.69 27.37 17.99
CA TYR A 84 -11.42 26.82 17.53
C TYR A 84 -11.17 27.13 16.04
N HIS A 85 -12.15 26.89 15.19
CA HIS A 85 -12.05 27.17 13.76
C HIS A 85 -11.95 28.67 13.47
N LYS A 86 -12.71 29.50 14.19
CA LYS A 86 -12.61 30.96 14.10
C LYS A 86 -11.20 31.44 14.43
N SER A 87 -10.66 31.08 15.59
CA SER A 87 -9.30 31.45 16.02
C SER A 87 -8.23 30.94 15.05
N LYS A 88 -8.33 29.69 14.61
CA LYS A 88 -7.42 29.13 13.59
C LYS A 88 -7.43 29.97 12.31
N ASN A 89 -8.61 30.35 11.82
CA ASN A 89 -8.73 31.12 10.60
C ASN A 89 -8.11 32.53 10.75
N TYR A 90 -8.23 33.16 11.92
CA TYR A 90 -7.52 34.41 12.22
C TYR A 90 -6.00 34.25 12.19
N HIS A 91 -5.45 33.21 12.83
CA HIS A 91 -4.01 32.95 12.80
C HIS A 91 -3.49 32.62 11.39
N VAL A 92 -4.27 31.87 10.61
CA VAL A 92 -3.98 31.57 9.21
C VAL A 92 -3.97 32.84 8.36
N ALA A 93 -4.99 33.69 8.50
CA ALA A 93 -5.07 34.95 7.75
C ALA A 93 -3.92 35.90 8.12
N TYR A 94 -3.67 36.10 9.42
CA TYR A 94 -2.57 36.94 9.89
C TYR A 94 -1.20 36.41 9.45
N GLY A 95 -0.97 35.09 9.58
CA GLY A 95 0.26 34.44 9.12
C GLY A 95 0.45 34.54 7.61
N GLY A 96 -0.63 34.46 6.84
CA GLY A 96 -0.65 34.69 5.40
C GLY A 96 -0.24 36.12 5.05
N ILE A 97 -0.86 37.14 5.64
CA ILE A 97 -0.54 38.55 5.37
C ILE A 97 0.91 38.86 5.75
N LYS A 98 1.36 38.44 6.93
CA LYS A 98 2.71 38.73 7.44
C LYS A 98 3.81 38.15 6.54
N GLU A 99 3.72 36.87 6.21
CA GLU A 99 4.72 36.25 5.32
C GLU A 99 4.53 36.67 3.86
N GLY A 100 3.30 36.98 3.43
CA GLY A 100 3.01 37.57 2.13
C GLY A 100 3.76 38.88 1.91
N VAL A 101 3.58 39.86 2.80
CA VAL A 101 4.26 41.17 2.69
C VAL A 101 5.78 41.00 2.74
N LYS A 102 6.28 40.15 3.64
CA LYS A 102 7.71 39.88 3.79
C LYS A 102 8.31 39.24 2.53
N MET A 103 7.66 38.23 1.96
CA MET A 103 8.13 37.56 0.74
C MET A 103 8.00 38.48 -0.48
N GLY A 104 6.91 39.23 -0.58
CA GLY A 104 6.73 40.26 -1.62
C GLY A 104 7.87 41.28 -1.60
N ALA A 105 8.17 41.85 -0.44
CA ALA A 105 9.28 42.80 -0.30
C ALA A 105 10.64 42.20 -0.65
N ARG A 106 10.89 40.94 -0.26
CA ARG A 106 12.14 40.23 -0.58
C ARG A 106 12.32 40.00 -2.08
N ILE A 107 11.29 39.49 -2.77
CA ILE A 107 11.37 39.23 -4.21
C ILE A 107 11.46 40.54 -4.99
N ALA A 108 10.72 41.57 -4.56
CA ALA A 108 10.80 42.91 -5.13
C ALA A 108 12.23 43.46 -5.04
N PHE A 109 12.86 43.43 -3.86
CA PHE A 109 14.23 43.88 -3.67
C PHE A 109 15.21 43.21 -4.64
N TRP A 110 15.19 41.89 -4.75
CA TRP A 110 16.12 41.17 -5.64
C TRP A 110 15.82 41.38 -7.13
N THR A 111 14.56 41.55 -7.49
CA THR A 111 14.16 41.87 -8.86
C THR A 111 14.62 43.27 -9.25
N THR A 112 14.47 44.25 -8.37
CA THR A 112 15.01 45.61 -8.56
C THR A 112 16.53 45.59 -8.66
N ALA A 113 17.21 44.83 -7.80
CA ALA A 113 18.67 44.70 -7.84
C ALA A 113 19.15 44.10 -9.16
N MET A 114 18.51 43.04 -9.66
CA MET A 114 18.86 42.41 -10.94
C MET A 114 18.66 43.37 -12.10
N LEU A 115 17.49 44.00 -12.21
CA LEU A 115 17.22 44.91 -13.33
C LEU A 115 18.03 46.20 -13.24
N GLY A 116 18.36 46.65 -12.02
CA GLY A 116 19.22 47.80 -11.78
C GLY A 116 20.67 47.55 -12.20
N ILE A 117 21.22 46.39 -11.84
CA ILE A 117 22.58 45.99 -12.26
C ILE A 117 22.61 45.75 -13.78
N GLU A 118 21.59 45.12 -14.36
CA GLU A 118 21.48 44.94 -15.81
C GLU A 118 21.48 46.30 -16.53
N ASN A 119 20.65 47.23 -16.08
CA ASN A 119 20.59 48.58 -16.65
C ASN A 119 21.90 49.37 -16.45
N MET A 120 22.59 49.18 -15.33
CA MET A 120 23.91 49.77 -15.09
C MET A 120 24.93 49.27 -16.12
N PHE A 121 24.96 47.97 -16.41
CA PHE A 121 25.84 47.39 -17.42
C PHE A 121 25.45 47.79 -18.85
N ASP A 122 24.15 47.86 -19.15
CA ASP A 122 23.65 48.33 -20.45
C ASP A 122 24.12 49.78 -20.72
N ASN A 123 24.01 50.66 -19.72
CA ASN A 123 24.46 52.05 -19.83
C ASN A 123 26.00 52.17 -19.88
N TYR A 124 26.72 51.34 -19.13
CA TYR A 124 28.19 51.37 -19.09
C TYR A 124 28.83 50.84 -20.38
N ARG A 125 28.28 49.77 -20.96
CA ARG A 125 28.80 49.13 -22.18
C ARG A 125 28.19 49.69 -23.46
N GLY A 126 27.09 50.43 -23.37
CA GLY A 126 26.35 50.96 -24.52
C GLY A 126 25.69 49.87 -25.37
N THR A 127 25.62 48.62 -24.88
CA THR A 127 25.02 47.48 -25.59
C THR A 127 24.04 46.75 -24.69
N ALA A 128 22.90 46.33 -25.24
CA ALA A 128 21.93 45.48 -24.56
C ALA A 128 22.09 44.02 -25.04
N ASP A 129 23.03 43.28 -24.43
CA ASP A 129 23.35 41.90 -24.81
C ASP A 129 23.06 40.87 -23.70
N VAL A 130 23.21 39.58 -24.05
CA VAL A 130 23.01 38.45 -23.13
C VAL A 130 24.05 38.48 -22.01
N PHE A 131 25.26 38.98 -22.25
CA PHE A 131 26.33 39.02 -21.26
C PHE A 131 25.96 39.91 -20.07
N ASN A 132 25.35 41.07 -20.30
CA ASN A 132 24.86 41.96 -19.22
C ASN A 132 23.81 41.28 -18.34
N THR A 133 22.87 40.57 -18.96
CA THR A 133 21.82 39.83 -18.24
C THR A 133 22.43 38.72 -17.39
N VAL A 134 23.34 37.91 -17.96
CA VAL A 134 24.02 36.82 -17.24
C VAL A 134 24.83 37.37 -16.06
N THR A 135 25.60 38.44 -16.28
CA THR A 135 26.43 39.06 -15.23
C THR A 135 25.57 39.61 -14.09
N SER A 136 24.46 40.26 -14.41
CA SER A 136 23.50 40.72 -13.41
C SER A 136 22.90 39.57 -12.59
N CYS A 137 22.44 38.52 -13.27
CA CYS A 137 21.89 37.32 -12.62
C CYS A 137 22.89 36.67 -11.66
N VAL A 138 24.14 36.48 -12.10
CA VAL A 138 25.20 35.88 -11.28
C VAL A 138 25.55 36.77 -10.08
N THR A 139 25.62 38.09 -10.28
CA THR A 139 25.91 39.05 -9.20
C THR A 139 24.82 39.02 -8.12
N VAL A 140 23.55 39.03 -8.54
CA VAL A 140 22.41 38.92 -7.62
C VAL A 140 22.37 37.56 -6.94
N ALA A 141 22.63 36.46 -7.65
CA ALA A 141 22.66 35.12 -7.07
C ALA A 141 23.79 34.98 -6.02
N GLY A 142 24.97 35.54 -6.29
CA GLY A 142 26.08 35.59 -5.34
C GLY A 142 25.74 36.40 -4.10
N GLY A 143 25.16 37.59 -4.27
CA GLY A 143 24.69 38.43 -3.15
C GLY A 143 23.59 37.75 -2.33
N PHE A 144 22.65 37.07 -2.98
CA PHE A 144 21.59 36.30 -2.32
C PHE A 144 22.17 35.15 -1.50
N SER A 145 23.12 34.40 -2.06
CA SER A 145 23.80 33.28 -1.38
C SER A 145 24.49 33.74 -0.08
N LEU A 146 25.22 34.86 -0.14
CA LEU A 146 25.85 35.47 1.04
C LEU A 146 24.82 35.97 2.06
N TRP A 147 23.68 36.50 1.60
CA TRP A 147 22.62 36.97 2.48
C TRP A 147 21.92 35.84 3.24
N THR A 148 21.81 34.65 2.64
CA THR A 148 21.16 33.49 3.25
C THR A 148 22.04 32.73 4.25
N GLY A 149 23.35 33.00 4.28
CA GLY A 149 24.33 32.39 5.19
C GLY A 149 24.55 30.88 4.99
N PRO A 150 25.67 30.31 5.46
CA PRO A 150 25.95 28.87 5.40
C PRO A 150 25.19 28.03 6.44
N ASP A 151 24.37 28.63 7.30
CA ASP A 151 23.77 27.98 8.48
C ASP A 151 22.43 27.24 8.24
N GLN A 152 22.06 26.96 6.98
CA GLN A 152 21.04 25.92 6.78
C GLN A 152 21.73 24.56 6.86
N PRO A 153 21.51 23.75 7.92
CA PRO A 153 21.95 22.37 7.89
C PRO A 153 21.37 21.76 6.60
N PRO A 154 22.17 20.97 5.85
CA PRO A 154 21.65 20.31 4.67
C PRO A 154 20.35 19.62 5.07
N PRO A 155 19.25 19.78 4.31
CA PRO A 155 18.00 19.14 4.67
C PRO A 155 18.32 17.67 4.90
N ALA A 156 18.14 17.20 6.15
CA ALA A 156 18.48 15.85 6.53
C ALA A 156 17.93 14.93 5.43
N MET A 157 18.81 14.24 4.69
CA MET A 157 18.42 13.53 3.47
C MET A 157 17.15 12.76 3.76
N ALA A 158 16.03 13.23 3.19
CA ALA A 158 14.74 12.66 3.51
C ALA A 158 14.86 11.17 3.23
N LYS A 159 14.62 10.34 4.27
CA LYS A 159 14.74 8.88 4.13
C LYS A 159 14.04 8.48 2.83
N PRO A 160 14.73 7.74 1.93
CA PRO A 160 14.17 7.39 0.65
C PRO A 160 12.79 6.76 0.88
N SER A 161 11.80 7.26 0.13
CA SER A 161 10.43 6.77 0.18
C SER A 161 10.45 5.24 0.10
N PRO A 162 9.77 4.50 1.00
CA PRO A 162 9.72 3.04 0.91
C PRO A 162 9.24 2.54 -0.46
N LEU A 163 8.39 3.33 -1.13
CA LEU A 163 7.88 3.02 -2.48
C LEU A 163 8.91 3.22 -3.61
N ALA A 164 10.10 3.75 -3.31
CA ALA A 164 11.16 3.94 -4.29
C ALA A 164 11.64 2.61 -4.91
N VAL A 165 11.52 1.50 -4.17
CA VAL A 165 11.88 0.15 -4.64
C VAL A 165 10.97 -0.38 -5.76
N LEU A 166 9.79 0.22 -5.97
CA LEU A 166 8.84 -0.23 -6.98
C LEU A 166 9.16 0.34 -8.37
N PRO A 167 8.93 -0.42 -9.45
CA PRO A 167 9.03 0.12 -10.80
C PRO A 167 7.91 1.13 -11.08
N LEU A 168 8.18 2.11 -11.96
CA LEU A 168 7.24 3.18 -12.29
C LEU A 168 5.89 2.65 -12.81
N SER A 169 5.92 1.59 -13.61
CA SER A 169 4.72 0.91 -14.12
C SER A 169 3.82 0.39 -12.99
N SER A 170 4.39 -0.13 -11.90
CA SER A 170 3.62 -0.58 -10.74
C SER A 170 3.02 0.59 -9.98
N ILE A 171 3.74 1.70 -9.84
CA ILE A 171 3.19 2.92 -9.20
C ILE A 171 2.01 3.47 -9.99
N ILE A 172 2.13 3.58 -11.31
CA ILE A 172 1.04 4.07 -12.17
C ILE A 172 -0.16 3.12 -12.07
N ARG A 173 0.06 1.81 -12.19
CA ARG A 173 -1.01 0.81 -12.11
C ARG A 173 -1.72 0.85 -10.75
N THR A 174 -0.98 0.82 -9.65
CA THR A 174 -1.57 0.91 -8.30
C THR A 174 -2.30 2.25 -8.09
N LEU A 175 -1.76 3.36 -8.60
CA LEU A 175 -2.42 4.66 -8.51
C LEU A 175 -3.76 4.67 -9.27
N MET A 176 -3.82 4.09 -10.47
CA MET A 176 -5.05 3.97 -11.26
C MET A 176 -6.08 3.09 -10.53
N THR A 177 -5.69 1.89 -10.10
CA THR A 177 -6.60 0.96 -9.40
C THR A 177 -7.12 1.56 -8.09
N THR A 178 -6.23 2.13 -7.26
CA THR A 178 -6.64 2.74 -5.98
C THR A 178 -7.48 4.00 -6.18
N THR A 179 -7.34 4.72 -7.30
CA THR A 179 -8.22 5.84 -7.65
C THR A 179 -9.63 5.37 -7.92
N VAL A 180 -9.81 4.28 -8.68
CA VAL A 180 -11.12 3.65 -8.88
C VAL A 180 -11.68 3.17 -7.54
N SER A 181 -10.90 2.41 -6.77
CA SER A 181 -11.37 1.80 -5.51
C SER A 181 -11.63 2.79 -4.37
N SER A 182 -11.08 4.00 -4.43
CA SER A 182 -11.31 5.05 -3.42
C SER A 182 -12.32 6.12 -3.84
N SER A 183 -12.82 6.04 -5.08
CA SER A 183 -13.79 6.98 -5.64
C SER A 183 -15.22 6.56 -5.30
N PRO A 184 -16.03 7.41 -4.65
CA PRO A 184 -17.43 7.10 -4.38
C PRO A 184 -18.28 6.95 -5.66
N PHE A 185 -17.83 7.53 -6.79
CA PHE A 185 -18.53 7.48 -8.06
C PHE A 185 -18.11 6.30 -8.94
N LEU A 186 -16.84 5.88 -8.88
CA LEU A 186 -16.33 4.80 -9.74
C LEU A 186 -16.44 3.42 -9.08
N LEU A 187 -16.42 3.35 -7.75
CA LEU A 187 -16.44 2.08 -7.04
C LEU A 187 -17.76 1.31 -7.21
N PRO A 188 -18.96 1.89 -7.00
CA PRO A 188 -20.21 1.15 -7.16
C PRO A 188 -20.41 0.50 -8.54
N PRO A 189 -20.26 1.22 -9.68
CA PRO A 189 -20.41 0.58 -10.99
C PRO A 189 -19.32 -0.46 -11.24
N SER A 190 -18.09 -0.26 -10.75
CA SER A 190 -17.03 -1.26 -10.89
C SER A 190 -17.35 -2.57 -10.16
N LEU A 191 -17.92 -2.51 -8.95
CA LEU A 191 -18.33 -3.69 -8.20
C LEU A 191 -19.50 -4.41 -8.85
N ALA A 192 -20.48 -3.67 -9.37
CA ALA A 192 -21.61 -4.24 -10.10
C ALA A 192 -21.14 -5.01 -11.36
N ILE A 193 -20.22 -4.42 -12.13
CA ILE A 193 -19.61 -5.09 -13.29
C ILE A 193 -18.88 -6.35 -12.85
N MET A 194 -18.06 -6.29 -11.81
CA MET A 194 -17.31 -7.46 -11.35
C MET A 194 -18.21 -8.58 -10.81
N SER A 195 -19.29 -8.23 -10.10
CA SER A 195 -20.28 -9.22 -9.63
C SER A 195 -20.94 -9.91 -10.82
N ALA A 196 -21.40 -9.13 -11.80
CA ALA A 196 -21.99 -9.68 -13.02
C ALA A 196 -21.01 -10.60 -13.77
N LEU A 197 -19.73 -10.22 -13.89
CA LEU A 197 -18.70 -11.05 -14.53
C LEU A 197 -18.37 -12.32 -13.74
N ALA A 198 -18.38 -12.27 -12.40
CA ALA A 198 -18.05 -13.40 -11.55
C ALA A 198 -19.18 -14.45 -11.45
N GLU A 199 -20.43 -14.03 -11.69
CA GLU A 199 -21.62 -14.89 -11.57
C GLU A 199 -22.24 -15.25 -12.93
N SER A 200 -21.80 -14.63 -14.03
CA SER A 200 -22.39 -14.89 -15.35
C SER A 200 -22.04 -16.27 -15.90
N HIS A 201 -23.06 -16.97 -16.38
CA HIS A 201 -22.92 -18.18 -17.19
C HIS A 201 -22.90 -17.89 -18.71
N SER A 202 -23.06 -16.63 -19.13
CA SER A 202 -23.08 -16.24 -20.53
C SER A 202 -21.69 -16.28 -21.17
N PRO A 203 -21.50 -16.86 -22.37
CA PRO A 203 -20.21 -16.86 -23.07
C PRO A 203 -19.65 -15.46 -23.34
N ALA A 204 -20.50 -14.46 -23.54
CA ALA A 204 -20.08 -13.09 -23.85
C ALA A 204 -19.49 -12.36 -22.62
N LEU A 205 -19.96 -12.71 -21.42
CA LEU A 205 -19.50 -12.12 -20.15
C LEU A 205 -18.46 -12.99 -19.44
N ASN A 206 -18.10 -14.14 -20.02
CA ASN A 206 -17.10 -15.04 -19.47
C ASN A 206 -15.69 -14.62 -19.98
N PRO A 207 -14.77 -14.21 -19.08
CA PRO A 207 -13.42 -13.80 -19.48
C PRO A 207 -12.60 -14.89 -20.15
N ASP A 208 -12.89 -16.17 -19.91
CA ASP A 208 -12.15 -17.27 -20.54
C ASP A 208 -12.65 -17.55 -21.96
N ARG A 209 -13.86 -17.10 -22.32
CA ARG A 209 -14.47 -17.29 -23.64
C ARG A 209 -14.50 -16.04 -24.51
N ASN A 210 -14.45 -14.84 -23.92
CA ASN A 210 -14.43 -13.57 -24.64
C ASN A 210 -13.00 -12.96 -24.66
N PRO A 211 -12.28 -13.01 -25.80
CA PRO A 211 -10.89 -12.56 -25.88
C PRO A 211 -10.70 -11.06 -25.62
N VAL A 212 -11.68 -10.23 -26.02
CA VAL A 212 -11.63 -8.78 -25.84
C VAL A 212 -11.77 -8.43 -24.36
N LEU A 213 -12.78 -8.99 -23.71
CA LEU A 213 -12.99 -8.85 -22.27
C LEU A 213 -11.75 -9.36 -21.50
N ARG A 214 -11.24 -10.53 -21.88
CA ARG A 214 -10.01 -11.11 -21.31
C ARG A 214 -8.84 -10.15 -21.41
N TYR A 215 -8.62 -9.56 -22.58
CA TYR A 215 -7.51 -8.65 -22.80
C TYR A 215 -7.54 -7.46 -21.84
N PHE A 216 -8.69 -6.80 -21.70
CA PHE A 216 -8.84 -5.66 -20.81
C PHE A 216 -8.69 -6.06 -19.34
N LEU A 217 -9.35 -7.13 -18.89
CA LEU A 217 -9.24 -7.61 -17.51
C LEU A 217 -7.81 -8.04 -17.18
N LYS A 218 -7.17 -8.78 -18.08
CA LYS A 218 -5.80 -9.28 -17.93
C LYS A 218 -4.79 -8.14 -17.80
N LYS A 219 -4.88 -7.11 -18.65
CA LYS A 219 -3.95 -5.98 -18.67
C LYS A 219 -4.19 -4.95 -17.56
N THR A 220 -5.33 -5.01 -16.87
CA THR A 220 -5.70 -4.04 -15.84
C THR A 220 -5.79 -4.70 -14.46
N PHE A 221 -6.97 -5.16 -14.07
CA PHE A 221 -7.28 -5.62 -12.71
C PHE A 221 -6.57 -6.93 -12.37
N TYR A 222 -6.56 -7.89 -13.29
CA TYR A 222 -5.90 -9.19 -13.05
C TYR A 222 -4.41 -9.03 -12.77
N ALA A 223 -3.68 -8.28 -13.61
CA ALA A 223 -2.24 -8.04 -13.44
C ALA A 223 -1.87 -7.28 -12.15
N GLN A 224 -2.85 -6.69 -11.46
CA GLN A 224 -2.63 -6.03 -10.18
C GLN A 224 -2.70 -7.00 -8.99
N PHE A 225 -3.50 -8.07 -9.07
CA PHE A 225 -3.83 -8.94 -7.92
C PHE A 225 -3.45 -10.41 -8.09
N CYS A 226 -3.20 -10.86 -9.33
CA CYS A 226 -2.90 -12.26 -9.66
C CYS A 226 -1.45 -12.41 -10.15
N ALA A 227 -0.88 -13.60 -9.97
CA ALA A 227 0.48 -13.93 -10.39
C ALA A 227 0.61 -14.21 -11.90
N GLY A 228 -0.44 -14.74 -12.53
CA GLY A 228 -0.40 -15.15 -13.93
C GLY A 228 -1.37 -16.28 -14.23
N GLU A 229 -1.71 -16.46 -15.51
CA GLU A 229 -2.64 -17.52 -15.94
C GLU A 229 -1.95 -18.86 -16.19
N ASN A 230 -0.61 -18.84 -16.32
CA ASN A 230 0.19 -20.01 -16.62
C ASN A 230 1.52 -19.97 -15.85
N ALA A 231 2.21 -21.11 -15.83
CA ALA A 231 3.47 -21.31 -15.12
C ALA A 231 4.54 -20.25 -15.44
N GLU A 232 4.65 -19.84 -16.70
CA GLU A 232 5.66 -18.87 -17.14
C GLU A 232 5.38 -17.46 -16.61
N GLU A 233 4.13 -17.00 -16.71
CA GLU A 233 3.71 -15.73 -16.13
C GLU A 233 3.90 -15.71 -14.60
N VAL A 234 3.55 -16.81 -13.93
CA VAL A 234 3.71 -16.96 -12.47
C VAL A 234 5.19 -16.86 -12.09
N ARG A 235 6.08 -17.61 -12.76
CA ARG A 235 7.54 -17.55 -12.49
C ARG A 235 8.09 -16.14 -12.68
N ARG A 236 7.67 -15.43 -13.72
CA ARG A 236 8.08 -14.04 -13.96
C ARG A 236 7.64 -13.10 -12.85
N THR A 237 6.41 -13.24 -12.37
CA THR A 237 5.89 -12.42 -11.26
C THR A 237 6.64 -12.72 -9.96
N ILE A 238 6.90 -13.99 -9.65
CA ILE A 238 7.67 -14.39 -8.47
C ILE A 238 9.09 -13.82 -8.54
N ALA A 239 9.77 -13.94 -9.69
CA ALA A 239 11.11 -13.40 -9.90
C ALA A 239 11.13 -11.87 -9.71
N SER A 240 10.16 -11.15 -10.26
CA SER A 240 10.05 -9.69 -10.10
C SER A 240 9.87 -9.27 -8.63
N LEU A 241 9.07 -10.01 -7.85
CA LEU A 241 8.90 -9.72 -6.43
C LEU A 241 10.17 -9.99 -5.62
N LYS A 242 10.88 -11.09 -5.91
CA LYS A 242 12.17 -11.39 -5.26
C LYS A 242 13.22 -10.34 -5.61
N GLN A 243 13.26 -9.85 -6.85
CA GLN A 243 14.13 -8.74 -7.28
C GLN A 243 13.85 -7.42 -6.55
N ILE A 244 12.59 -7.15 -6.18
CA ILE A 244 12.24 -5.96 -5.36
C ILE A 244 12.78 -6.10 -3.93
N GLY A 245 13.05 -7.32 -3.46
CA GLY A 245 13.60 -7.62 -2.12
C GLY A 245 12.64 -8.38 -1.20
N PHE A 246 11.49 -8.84 -1.70
CA PHE A 246 10.64 -9.77 -0.95
C PHE A 246 11.38 -11.09 -0.71
N SER A 247 11.24 -11.64 0.51
CA SER A 247 11.91 -12.89 0.88
C SER A 247 11.31 -14.12 0.19
N GLY A 248 10.06 -14.02 -0.25
CA GLY A 248 9.36 -15.06 -0.96
C GLY A 248 7.92 -14.70 -1.27
N VAL A 249 7.14 -15.69 -1.68
CA VAL A 249 5.72 -15.55 -1.99
C VAL A 249 4.86 -16.54 -1.23
N ILE A 250 3.57 -16.23 -1.12
CA ILE A 250 2.53 -17.19 -0.81
C ILE A 250 1.72 -17.36 -2.10
N LEU A 251 1.73 -18.56 -2.68
CA LEU A 251 1.02 -18.83 -3.93
C LEU A 251 -0.23 -19.68 -3.68
N GLY A 252 -1.40 -19.21 -4.11
CA GLY A 252 -2.65 -19.97 -4.04
C GLY A 252 -3.17 -20.29 -5.44
N TYR A 253 -3.72 -21.49 -5.61
CA TYR A 253 -4.47 -21.84 -6.82
C TYR A 253 -5.88 -21.26 -6.75
N ALA A 254 -6.34 -20.60 -7.82
CA ALA A 254 -7.59 -19.83 -7.83
C ALA A 254 -8.86 -20.69 -7.79
N ARG A 255 -8.77 -21.95 -8.23
CA ARG A 255 -9.94 -22.79 -8.48
C ARG A 255 -10.72 -23.03 -7.20
N GLU A 256 -12.00 -22.63 -7.23
CA GLU A 256 -12.98 -22.85 -6.18
C GLU A 256 -14.17 -23.61 -6.78
N VAL A 257 -14.68 -24.62 -6.08
CA VAL A 257 -15.92 -25.29 -6.49
C VAL A 257 -17.09 -24.43 -6.04
N VAL A 258 -17.87 -23.97 -7.01
CA VAL A 258 -19.03 -23.11 -6.77
C VAL A 258 -20.26 -23.99 -6.70
N LEU A 259 -20.89 -24.05 -5.53
CA LEU A 259 -22.18 -24.71 -5.33
C LEU A 259 -23.25 -23.65 -5.14
N THR A 260 -24.44 -23.91 -5.68
CA THR A 260 -25.63 -23.11 -5.35
C THR A 260 -26.09 -23.42 -3.92
N GLU A 261 -26.83 -22.50 -3.28
CA GLU A 261 -27.36 -22.73 -1.93
C GLU A 261 -28.25 -23.99 -1.83
N ALA A 262 -28.96 -24.32 -2.92
CA ALA A 262 -29.74 -25.55 -3.01
C ALA A 262 -28.83 -26.79 -3.02
N GLN A 263 -27.77 -26.79 -3.83
CA GLN A 263 -26.80 -27.87 -3.89
C GLN A 263 -26.06 -28.05 -2.57
N THR A 264 -25.66 -26.95 -1.92
CA THR A 264 -25.01 -27.00 -0.61
C THR A 264 -25.91 -27.64 0.43
N ARG A 265 -27.19 -27.24 0.49
CA ARG A 265 -28.16 -27.81 1.45
C ARG A 265 -28.40 -29.31 1.21
N ASP A 266 -28.61 -29.69 -0.04
CA ASP A 266 -28.82 -31.10 -0.41
C ASP A 266 -27.62 -31.96 -0.04
N LEU A 267 -26.41 -31.51 -0.40
CA LEU A 267 -25.16 -32.18 -0.04
C LEU A 267 -24.97 -32.31 1.47
N THR A 268 -25.21 -31.25 2.24
CA THR A 268 -25.09 -31.31 3.71
C THR A 268 -26.09 -32.25 4.35
N SER A 269 -27.25 -32.46 3.72
CA SER A 269 -28.33 -33.29 4.26
C SER A 269 -28.17 -34.76 3.87
N ASN A 270 -27.76 -35.02 2.63
CA ASN A 270 -27.85 -36.35 2.01
C ASN A 270 -26.49 -36.95 1.60
N GLY A 271 -25.39 -36.20 1.69
CA GLY A 271 -24.05 -36.67 1.29
C GLY A 271 -23.94 -36.96 -0.21
N ILE A 272 -22.98 -37.82 -0.58
CA ILE A 272 -22.76 -38.28 -1.98
C ILE A 272 -22.71 -39.81 -1.96
N ALA A 273 -23.48 -40.47 -2.83
CA ALA A 273 -23.57 -41.94 -2.88
C ALA A 273 -23.36 -42.51 -4.30
N GLY A 274 -22.87 -43.75 -4.37
CA GLY A 274 -22.77 -44.53 -5.62
C GLY A 274 -21.86 -43.92 -6.69
N ALA A 275 -22.28 -43.98 -7.95
CA ALA A 275 -21.50 -43.50 -9.11
C ALA A 275 -21.12 -42.00 -9.03
N ALA A 276 -21.87 -41.21 -8.26
CA ALA A 276 -21.56 -39.80 -8.03
C ALA A 276 -20.25 -39.59 -7.25
N VAL A 277 -19.82 -40.56 -6.43
CA VAL A 277 -18.54 -40.50 -5.69
C VAL A 277 -17.37 -40.52 -6.66
N GLN A 278 -17.33 -41.49 -7.57
CA GLN A 278 -16.25 -41.59 -8.56
C GLN A 278 -16.23 -40.36 -9.48
N GLN A 279 -17.40 -39.88 -9.90
CA GLN A 279 -17.49 -38.66 -10.69
C GLN A 279 -16.87 -37.46 -9.95
N CYS A 280 -17.20 -37.26 -8.66
CA CYS A 280 -16.60 -36.18 -7.87
C CYS A 280 -15.07 -36.31 -7.75
N ILE A 281 -14.55 -37.54 -7.62
CA ILE A 281 -13.10 -37.78 -7.59
C ILE A 281 -12.46 -37.28 -8.89
N GLU A 282 -13.01 -37.68 -10.04
CA GLU A 282 -12.47 -37.32 -11.36
C GLU A 282 -12.63 -35.83 -11.72
N THR A 283 -13.76 -35.22 -11.36
CA THR A 283 -14.09 -33.85 -11.81
C THR A 283 -13.69 -32.76 -10.80
N GLU A 284 -13.50 -33.10 -9.53
CA GLU A 284 -13.26 -32.12 -8.45
C GLU A 284 -11.94 -32.38 -7.72
N ILE A 285 -11.76 -33.56 -7.10
CA ILE A 285 -10.59 -33.85 -6.27
C ILE A 285 -9.31 -33.92 -7.12
N LYS A 286 -9.28 -34.73 -8.18
CA LYS A 286 -8.08 -34.88 -9.02
C LYS A 286 -7.62 -33.57 -9.67
N PRO A 287 -8.51 -32.74 -10.25
CA PRO A 287 -8.09 -31.45 -10.80
C PRO A 287 -7.62 -30.46 -9.73
N TRP A 288 -8.25 -30.43 -8.55
CA TRP A 288 -7.80 -29.62 -7.42
C TRP A 288 -6.41 -30.06 -6.95
N ALA A 289 -6.19 -31.37 -6.80
CA ALA A 289 -4.91 -31.93 -6.40
C ALA A 289 -3.82 -31.61 -7.43
N THR A 290 -4.11 -31.80 -8.71
CA THR A 290 -3.18 -31.49 -9.81
C THR A 290 -2.78 -30.02 -9.82
N GLY A 291 -3.76 -29.10 -9.73
CA GLY A 291 -3.49 -27.67 -9.70
C GLY A 291 -2.71 -27.25 -8.44
N THR A 292 -2.99 -27.87 -7.30
CA THR A 292 -2.28 -27.61 -6.06
C THR A 292 -0.85 -28.13 -6.09
N MET A 293 -0.62 -29.35 -6.59
CA MET A 293 0.73 -29.89 -6.79
C MET A 293 1.53 -29.04 -7.77
N GLU A 294 0.91 -28.57 -8.85
CA GLU A 294 1.56 -27.63 -9.77
C GLU A 294 1.91 -26.31 -9.09
N THR A 295 1.04 -25.81 -8.22
CA THR A 295 1.30 -24.63 -7.39
C THR A 295 2.53 -24.85 -6.50
N VAL A 296 2.64 -26.04 -5.88
CA VAL A 296 3.85 -26.44 -5.16
C VAL A 296 5.04 -26.39 -6.10
N ARG A 297 5.01 -27.04 -7.27
CA ARG A 297 6.11 -27.04 -8.27
C ARG A 297 6.55 -25.64 -8.70
N LEU A 298 5.64 -24.69 -8.80
CA LEU A 298 5.94 -23.29 -9.13
C LEU A 298 6.62 -22.53 -7.99
N ALA A 299 6.34 -22.90 -6.73
CA ALA A 299 6.98 -22.32 -5.56
C ALA A 299 8.46 -22.76 -5.45
N SER A 300 9.30 -21.87 -4.93
CA SER A 300 10.71 -22.16 -4.61
C SER A 300 10.87 -22.60 -3.15
N PRO A 301 12.02 -23.19 -2.77
CA PRO A 301 12.32 -23.43 -1.36
C PRO A 301 12.18 -22.16 -0.53
N GLY A 302 11.53 -22.26 0.63
CA GLY A 302 11.20 -21.12 1.48
C GLY A 302 9.98 -20.32 1.03
N ASP A 303 9.33 -20.60 -0.09
CA ASP A 303 8.00 -20.03 -0.39
C ASP A 303 6.90 -20.78 0.38
N PHE A 304 5.69 -20.23 0.34
CA PHE A 304 4.49 -20.87 0.86
C PHE A 304 3.50 -21.16 -0.27
N VAL A 305 2.69 -22.20 -0.09
CA VAL A 305 1.52 -22.50 -0.91
C VAL A 305 0.28 -22.50 -0.03
N ALA A 306 -0.76 -21.79 -0.47
CA ALA A 306 -2.05 -21.74 0.22
C ALA A 306 -3.04 -22.72 -0.41
N LEU A 307 -3.72 -23.49 0.43
CA LEU A 307 -4.70 -24.49 0.05
C LEU A 307 -6.04 -24.20 0.71
N LYS A 308 -7.11 -24.37 -0.05
CA LYS A 308 -8.49 -24.38 0.45
C LYS A 308 -9.08 -25.75 0.23
N PHE A 309 -9.57 -26.36 1.30
CA PHE A 309 -10.10 -27.72 1.22
C PHE A 309 -11.49 -27.75 0.59
N THR A 310 -12.31 -26.71 0.74
CA THR A 310 -13.60 -26.64 0.01
C THR A 310 -13.39 -26.60 -1.51
N GLY A 311 -12.22 -26.14 -1.97
CA GLY A 311 -11.81 -26.18 -3.37
C GLY A 311 -11.63 -27.60 -3.93
N ALA A 312 -11.45 -28.61 -3.06
CA ALA A 312 -11.40 -30.02 -3.46
C ALA A 312 -12.80 -30.59 -3.79
N GLY A 313 -13.85 -29.80 -3.57
CA GLY A 313 -15.21 -30.09 -4.04
C GLY A 313 -16.16 -30.61 -2.98
N ARG A 314 -17.24 -31.21 -3.45
CA ARG A 314 -18.43 -31.52 -2.65
C ARG A 314 -18.16 -32.54 -1.55
N GLN A 315 -17.33 -33.55 -1.84
CA GLN A 315 -16.93 -34.53 -0.82
C GLN A 315 -16.17 -33.88 0.34
N ALA A 316 -15.23 -32.98 0.02
CA ALA A 316 -14.49 -32.24 1.03
C ALA A 316 -15.42 -31.35 1.84
N LEU A 317 -16.30 -30.59 1.17
CA LEU A 317 -17.26 -29.72 1.84
C LEU A 317 -18.16 -30.48 2.82
N TYR A 318 -18.72 -31.61 2.40
CA TYR A 318 -19.55 -32.45 3.25
C TYR A 318 -18.76 -32.98 4.45
N ALA A 319 -17.60 -33.59 4.21
CA ALA A 319 -16.78 -34.16 5.28
C ALA A 319 -16.36 -33.10 6.30
N LEU A 320 -15.94 -31.92 5.86
CA LEU A 320 -15.59 -30.80 6.73
C LEU A 320 -16.77 -30.32 7.59
N SER A 321 -17.95 -30.17 6.98
CA SER A 321 -19.16 -29.71 7.68
C SER A 321 -19.62 -30.68 8.77
N GLN A 322 -19.37 -31.97 8.58
CA GLN A 322 -19.71 -33.04 9.52
C GLN A 322 -18.52 -33.45 10.41
N ARG A 323 -17.38 -32.76 10.30
CA ARG A 323 -16.11 -33.11 10.99
C ARG A 323 -15.68 -34.58 10.79
N LEU A 324 -15.96 -35.12 9.61
CA LEU A 324 -15.52 -36.45 9.20
C LEU A 324 -14.06 -36.41 8.71
N PRO A 325 -13.34 -37.55 8.76
CA PRO A 325 -12.06 -37.66 8.09
C PRO A 325 -12.21 -37.41 6.57
N PRO A 326 -11.14 -36.96 5.89
CA PRO A 326 -11.16 -36.85 4.42
C PRO A 326 -11.41 -38.23 3.79
N SER A 327 -12.08 -38.25 2.63
CA SER A 327 -12.21 -39.50 1.86
C SER A 327 -10.84 -40.03 1.46
N GLU A 328 -10.71 -41.33 1.19
CA GLU A 328 -9.43 -41.96 0.87
C GLU A 328 -8.70 -41.26 -0.28
N ALA A 329 -9.41 -40.92 -1.35
CA ALA A 329 -8.86 -40.18 -2.49
C ALA A 329 -8.36 -38.78 -2.11
N LEU A 330 -9.10 -38.06 -1.25
CA LEU A 330 -8.70 -36.74 -0.78
C LEU A 330 -7.52 -36.80 0.21
N ALA A 331 -7.50 -37.82 1.07
CA ALA A 331 -6.40 -38.07 2.00
C ALA A 331 -5.11 -38.36 1.23
N ALA A 332 -5.15 -39.30 0.28
CA ALA A 332 -4.02 -39.63 -0.58
C ALA A 332 -3.51 -38.40 -1.34
N ALA A 333 -4.40 -37.63 -1.97
CA ALA A 333 -4.03 -36.40 -2.67
C ALA A 333 -3.39 -35.36 -1.73
N THR A 334 -3.89 -35.21 -0.51
CA THR A 334 -3.35 -34.27 0.46
C THR A 334 -1.99 -34.72 0.97
N ASP A 335 -1.80 -36.03 1.22
CA ASP A 335 -0.51 -36.61 1.58
C ASP A 335 0.53 -36.40 0.45
N ASP A 336 0.17 -36.64 -0.81
CA ASP A 336 1.06 -36.37 -1.96
C ASP A 336 1.50 -34.89 -2.02
N ILE A 337 0.57 -33.97 -1.76
CA ILE A 337 0.87 -32.52 -1.71
C ILE A 337 1.82 -32.20 -0.54
N CYS A 338 1.56 -32.74 0.65
CA CYS A 338 2.40 -32.56 1.83
C CYS A 338 3.82 -33.11 1.62
N GLN A 339 3.96 -34.30 1.04
CA GLN A 339 5.24 -34.92 0.72
C GLN A 339 6.03 -34.11 -0.33
N LEU A 340 5.34 -33.67 -1.39
CA LEU A 340 5.96 -32.82 -2.42
C LEU A 340 6.42 -31.47 -1.83
N ALA A 341 5.62 -30.86 -0.95
CA ALA A 341 5.98 -29.61 -0.31
C ALA A 341 7.20 -29.78 0.62
N ALA A 342 7.18 -30.80 1.48
CA ALA A 342 8.27 -31.12 2.40
C ALA A 342 9.59 -31.39 1.66
N SER A 343 9.56 -32.22 0.61
CA SER A 343 10.75 -32.56 -0.19
C SER A 343 11.34 -31.36 -0.95
N ARG A 344 10.51 -30.37 -1.29
CA ARG A 344 10.95 -29.14 -1.99
C ARG A 344 11.24 -27.98 -1.05
N GLY A 345 11.13 -28.16 0.27
CA GLY A 345 11.30 -27.09 1.25
C GLY A 345 10.25 -25.98 1.11
N VAL A 346 9.06 -26.31 0.60
CA VAL A 346 7.90 -25.43 0.49
C VAL A 346 7.00 -25.64 1.68
N ARG A 347 6.41 -24.56 2.20
CA ARG A 347 5.50 -24.61 3.35
C ARG A 347 4.05 -24.51 2.90
N LEU A 348 3.15 -25.21 3.57
CA LEU A 348 1.73 -25.26 3.24
C LEU A 348 0.91 -24.48 4.26
N LEU A 349 0.05 -23.61 3.77
CA LEU A 349 -0.93 -22.87 4.55
C LEU A 349 -2.31 -23.46 4.26
N PHE A 350 -2.86 -24.17 5.24
CA PHE A 350 -4.26 -24.59 5.18
C PHE A 350 -5.08 -23.36 5.56
N ASP A 351 -5.74 -22.78 4.56
CA ASP A 351 -6.47 -21.53 4.71
C ASP A 351 -7.73 -21.75 5.54
N ALA A 352 -8.02 -20.78 6.39
CA ALA A 352 -9.28 -20.72 7.12
C ALA A 352 -10.39 -20.28 6.17
N GLU A 353 -11.56 -20.88 6.35
CA GLU A 353 -12.75 -20.66 5.53
C GLU A 353 -13.91 -20.17 6.43
N GLN A 354 -15.15 -20.38 6.01
CA GLN A 354 -16.34 -20.03 6.79
C GLN A 354 -16.45 -20.87 8.07
N GLN A 355 -17.08 -20.32 9.11
CA GLN A 355 -17.26 -21.03 10.38
C GLN A 355 -18.03 -22.35 10.28
N ALA A 356 -18.86 -22.52 9.26
CA ALA A 356 -19.59 -23.76 9.01
C ALA A 356 -18.68 -24.99 8.75
N VAL A 357 -17.43 -24.78 8.36
CA VAL A 357 -16.47 -25.86 8.03
C VAL A 357 -15.16 -25.77 8.81
N GLN A 358 -14.90 -24.66 9.50
CA GLN A 358 -13.59 -24.36 10.08
C GLN A 358 -13.14 -25.42 11.10
N ALA A 359 -14.03 -25.95 11.93
CA ALA A 359 -13.66 -26.98 12.90
C ALA A 359 -13.15 -28.28 12.22
N GLY A 360 -13.74 -28.67 11.10
CA GLY A 360 -13.24 -29.80 10.31
C GLY A 360 -11.88 -29.51 9.66
N ILE A 361 -11.66 -28.26 9.22
CA ILE A 361 -10.36 -27.82 8.69
C ILE A 361 -9.31 -27.87 9.79
N ASP A 362 -9.64 -27.43 11.00
CA ASP A 362 -8.76 -27.44 12.16
C ASP A 362 -8.37 -28.88 12.55
N ASP A 363 -9.34 -29.81 12.57
CA ASP A 363 -9.10 -31.24 12.82
C ASP A 363 -8.12 -31.84 11.80
N TRP A 364 -8.35 -31.58 10.51
CA TRP A 364 -7.47 -32.06 9.44
C TRP A 364 -6.09 -31.41 9.56
N THR A 365 -6.03 -30.11 9.78
CA THR A 365 -4.78 -29.36 9.94
C THR A 365 -3.92 -29.94 11.04
N LEU A 366 -4.47 -30.19 12.23
CA LEU A 366 -3.72 -30.82 13.32
C LEU A 366 -3.26 -32.23 12.96
N ALA A 367 -4.08 -33.03 12.27
CA ALA A 367 -3.69 -34.36 11.83
C ALA A 367 -2.52 -34.34 10.84
N TYR A 368 -2.45 -33.35 9.95
CA TYR A 368 -1.34 -33.17 9.02
C TYR A 368 -0.11 -32.52 9.67
N MET A 369 -0.30 -31.62 10.64
CA MET A 369 0.82 -31.09 11.45
C MET A 369 1.53 -32.19 12.22
N ARG A 370 0.79 -33.09 12.89
CA ARG A 370 1.38 -34.24 13.60
C ARG A 370 2.20 -35.15 12.70
N ARG A 371 1.84 -35.25 11.42
CA ARG A 371 2.51 -36.10 10.42
C ARG A 371 3.73 -35.44 9.79
N TYR A 372 3.66 -34.13 9.50
CA TYR A 372 4.66 -33.46 8.66
C TYR A 372 5.46 -32.36 9.35
N ASN A 373 5.00 -31.85 10.51
CA ASN A 373 5.79 -30.90 11.29
C ASN A 373 6.75 -31.65 12.22
N THR A 374 7.87 -31.01 12.51
CA THR A 374 8.93 -31.54 13.38
C THR A 374 9.10 -30.64 14.59
N ALA A 375 9.87 -31.09 15.59
CA ALA A 375 10.17 -30.29 16.76
C ALA A 375 10.79 -28.92 16.44
N ASP A 376 11.51 -28.78 15.31
CA ASP A 376 12.27 -27.58 14.97
C ASP A 376 11.68 -26.72 13.84
N ARG A 377 10.77 -27.27 13.03
CA ARG A 377 10.17 -26.56 11.90
C ARG A 377 8.77 -27.01 11.56
N ALA A 378 7.93 -26.07 11.14
CA ALA A 378 6.63 -26.35 10.53
C ALA A 378 6.72 -26.47 9.00
N VAL A 379 6.06 -27.49 8.46
CA VAL A 379 5.74 -27.60 7.02
C VAL A 379 4.29 -27.18 6.79
N VAL A 380 3.37 -27.64 7.64
CA VAL A 380 1.94 -27.35 7.60
C VAL A 380 1.60 -26.27 8.62
N TYR A 381 0.84 -25.28 8.17
CA TYR A 381 0.38 -24.14 8.96
C TYR A 381 -1.14 -24.07 8.94
N GLY A 382 -1.74 -23.86 10.10
CA GLY A 382 -3.16 -23.55 10.26
C GLY A 382 -3.38 -22.05 10.22
N THR A 383 -4.52 -21.62 9.70
CA THR A 383 -4.88 -20.20 9.65
C THR A 383 -5.86 -19.86 10.77
N TYR A 384 -5.53 -18.86 11.59
CA TYR A 384 -6.30 -18.43 12.75
C TYR A 384 -6.91 -17.04 12.49
N GLN A 385 -8.23 -16.93 12.60
CA GLN A 385 -9.00 -15.72 12.27
C GLN A 385 -9.35 -14.90 13.53
N ALA A 386 -8.51 -13.93 13.88
CA ALA A 386 -8.60 -13.16 15.12
C ALA A 386 -9.88 -12.29 15.28
N TYR A 387 -10.75 -12.20 14.27
CA TYR A 387 -12.06 -11.57 14.40
C TYR A 387 -13.08 -12.42 15.18
N LEU A 388 -12.81 -13.71 15.38
CA LEU A 388 -13.68 -14.63 16.13
C LEU A 388 -13.34 -14.59 17.61
N LYS A 389 -14.38 -14.55 18.44
CA LYS A 389 -14.27 -14.60 19.91
C LYS A 389 -13.62 -15.90 20.40
N ALA A 390 -13.75 -16.99 19.63
CA ALA A 390 -13.22 -18.31 19.99
C ALA A 390 -11.75 -18.55 19.55
N THR A 391 -11.14 -17.69 18.73
CA THR A 391 -9.78 -17.94 18.23
C THR A 391 -8.72 -18.11 19.32
N PRO A 392 -8.73 -17.34 20.43
CA PRO A 392 -7.78 -17.56 21.52
C PRO A 392 -7.84 -18.97 22.11
N SER A 393 -9.04 -19.52 22.35
CA SER A 393 -9.19 -20.87 22.92
C SER A 393 -8.80 -21.97 21.94
N VAL A 394 -9.16 -21.83 20.66
CA VAL A 394 -8.74 -22.77 19.60
C VAL A 394 -7.22 -22.78 19.45
N LEU A 395 -6.59 -21.61 19.38
CA LEU A 395 -5.14 -21.49 19.28
C LEU A 395 -4.43 -22.08 20.50
N ALA A 396 -4.94 -21.82 21.71
CA ALA A 396 -4.39 -22.41 22.93
C ALA A 396 -4.48 -23.95 22.92
N ALA A 397 -5.60 -24.51 22.48
CA ALA A 397 -5.75 -25.96 22.35
C ALA A 397 -4.77 -26.56 21.32
N HIS A 398 -4.54 -25.87 20.19
CA HIS A 398 -3.59 -26.31 19.18
C HIS A 398 -2.13 -26.17 19.65
N LEU A 399 -1.80 -25.12 20.42
CA LEU A 399 -0.50 -24.99 21.09
C LEU A 399 -0.30 -26.15 22.09
N ALA A 400 -1.30 -26.49 22.89
CA ALA A 400 -1.23 -27.65 23.79
C ALA A 400 -1.01 -28.96 23.01
N ALA A 401 -1.75 -29.17 21.92
CA ALA A 401 -1.57 -30.35 21.06
C ALA A 401 -0.16 -30.42 20.44
N ALA A 402 0.41 -29.28 20.05
CA ALA A 402 1.77 -29.18 19.52
C ALA A 402 2.83 -29.51 20.57
N ARG A 403 2.65 -29.01 21.80
CA ARG A 403 3.49 -29.36 22.95
C ARG A 403 3.43 -30.87 23.23
N ASP A 404 2.23 -31.40 23.41
CA ASP A 404 2.03 -32.79 23.81
C ASP A 404 2.47 -33.78 22.72
N GLY A 405 2.32 -33.39 21.45
CA GLY A 405 2.78 -34.16 20.29
C GLY A 405 4.23 -33.93 19.90
N GLY A 406 4.96 -33.01 20.55
CA GLY A 406 6.38 -32.74 20.27
C GLY A 406 6.67 -32.15 18.88
N PHE A 407 5.76 -31.34 18.31
CA PHE A 407 5.95 -30.72 17.00
C PHE A 407 5.80 -29.19 17.04
N THR A 408 6.44 -28.49 16.10
CA THR A 408 6.28 -27.03 15.92
C THR A 408 4.90 -26.71 15.38
N LEU A 409 4.17 -25.81 16.04
CA LEU A 409 2.90 -25.30 15.52
C LEU A 409 3.16 -24.29 14.39
N GLY A 410 2.66 -24.59 13.19
CA GLY A 410 2.60 -23.60 12.12
C GLY A 410 1.36 -22.72 12.26
N ALA A 411 1.53 -21.42 12.52
CA ALA A 411 0.41 -20.50 12.75
C ALA A 411 0.40 -19.32 11.77
N LYS A 412 -0.58 -19.27 10.87
CA LYS A 412 -0.89 -18.09 10.06
C LYS A 412 -1.96 -17.26 10.75
N LEU A 413 -1.63 -16.08 11.23
CA LEU A 413 -2.57 -15.19 11.91
C LEU A 413 -3.13 -14.14 10.94
N VAL A 414 -4.46 -14.12 10.80
CA VAL A 414 -5.24 -13.14 10.01
C VAL A 414 -6.30 -12.50 10.90
N ARG A 415 -6.92 -11.40 10.45
CA ARG A 415 -8.17 -10.92 11.09
C ARG A 415 -9.34 -11.82 10.73
N GLY A 416 -9.65 -11.94 9.45
CA GLY A 416 -10.78 -12.72 8.94
C GLY A 416 -11.23 -12.16 7.60
N ALA A 417 -11.91 -12.99 6.80
CA ALA A 417 -12.35 -12.63 5.44
C ALA A 417 -13.85 -12.89 5.17
N TYR A 418 -14.56 -13.45 6.14
CA TYR A 418 -15.95 -13.93 5.98
C TYR A 418 -16.95 -13.16 6.84
N LEU A 419 -16.66 -11.89 7.16
CA LEU A 419 -17.50 -11.02 8.00
C LEU A 419 -18.95 -10.88 7.50
N GLY A 420 -19.16 -10.97 6.17
CA GLY A 420 -20.49 -10.89 5.56
C GLY A 420 -21.27 -12.20 5.54
N SER A 421 -20.63 -13.35 5.79
CA SER A 421 -21.27 -14.68 5.72
C SER A 421 -21.29 -15.43 7.05
N ASP A 422 -20.33 -15.17 7.94
CA ASP A 422 -20.27 -15.83 9.25
C ASP A 422 -21.30 -15.25 10.24
N PRO A 423 -21.86 -16.07 11.15
CA PRO A 423 -22.82 -15.59 12.15
C PRO A 423 -22.25 -14.47 13.01
N ARG A 424 -22.94 -13.31 13.02
CA ARG A 424 -22.45 -12.08 13.66
C ARG A 424 -22.07 -12.27 15.14
N HIS A 425 -22.79 -13.10 15.88
CA HIS A 425 -22.57 -13.30 17.32
C HIS A 425 -21.22 -13.97 17.64
N LEU A 426 -20.60 -14.68 16.69
CA LEU A 426 -19.28 -15.31 16.84
C LEU A 426 -18.13 -14.31 16.71
N ILE A 427 -18.38 -13.17 16.06
CA ILE A 427 -17.38 -12.16 15.71
C ILE A 427 -17.33 -11.10 16.81
N HIS A 428 -16.15 -10.54 17.10
CA HIS A 428 -15.99 -9.41 18.01
C HIS A 428 -16.95 -8.25 17.70
N ASP A 429 -17.37 -7.52 18.73
CA ASP A 429 -18.44 -6.52 18.60
C ASP A 429 -17.95 -5.28 17.83
N THR A 430 -16.67 -4.94 17.97
CA THR A 430 -16.05 -3.84 17.24
C THR A 430 -14.78 -4.25 16.49
N LYS A 431 -14.42 -3.46 15.46
CA LYS A 431 -13.14 -3.58 14.78
C LYS A 431 -11.97 -3.40 15.75
N THR A 432 -12.09 -2.49 16.71
CA THR A 432 -11.05 -2.24 17.72
C THR A 432 -10.78 -3.49 18.56
N ASP A 433 -11.83 -4.25 18.89
CA ASP A 433 -11.66 -5.50 19.65
C ASP A 433 -11.00 -6.59 18.81
N THR A 434 -11.34 -6.69 17.53
CA THR A 434 -10.60 -7.55 16.57
C THR A 434 -9.13 -7.15 16.47
N ASP A 435 -8.83 -5.84 16.43
CA ASP A 435 -7.45 -5.34 16.37
C ASP A 435 -6.68 -5.68 17.66
N LYS A 436 -7.30 -5.52 18.83
CA LYS A 436 -6.73 -5.91 20.12
C LYS A 436 -6.47 -7.42 20.20
N ALA A 437 -7.42 -8.24 19.78
CA ALA A 437 -7.28 -9.68 19.73
C ALA A 437 -6.13 -10.09 18.80
N TYR A 438 -6.10 -9.55 17.58
CA TYR A 438 -5.03 -9.80 16.61
C TYR A 438 -3.65 -9.41 17.14
N ASP A 439 -3.50 -8.17 17.62
CA ASP A 439 -2.21 -7.66 18.10
C ASP A 439 -1.72 -8.43 19.35
N GLY A 440 -2.64 -8.77 20.26
CA GLY A 440 -2.33 -9.54 21.46
C GLY A 440 -1.93 -10.99 21.16
N LEU A 441 -2.62 -11.67 20.24
CA LEU A 441 -2.24 -13.01 19.78
C LEU A 441 -0.90 -12.98 19.04
N ALA A 442 -0.65 -11.97 18.19
CA ALA A 442 0.60 -11.81 17.49
C ALA A 442 1.78 -11.63 18.46
N GLU A 443 1.63 -10.78 19.48
CA GLU A 443 2.65 -10.59 20.51
C GLU A 443 2.93 -11.89 21.28
N ALA A 444 1.88 -12.58 21.72
CA ALA A 444 1.98 -13.83 22.46
C ALA A 444 2.74 -14.91 21.67
N LEU A 445 2.39 -15.10 20.40
CA LEU A 445 3.07 -16.06 19.51
C LEU A 445 4.52 -15.65 19.23
N LEU A 446 4.77 -14.38 18.90
CA LEU A 446 6.12 -13.88 18.60
C LEU A 446 7.06 -14.05 19.79
N ARG A 447 6.61 -13.72 21.00
CA ARG A 447 7.40 -13.85 22.23
C ARG A 447 7.40 -15.28 22.78
N ARG A 448 6.53 -16.17 22.27
CA ARG A 448 6.24 -17.50 22.80
C ARG A 448 5.88 -17.45 24.30
N ARG A 449 4.85 -16.67 24.63
CA ARG A 449 4.38 -16.47 26.01
C ARG A 449 2.86 -16.58 26.08
N TRP A 450 2.37 -17.17 27.17
CA TRP A 450 0.97 -17.13 27.55
C TRP A 450 0.63 -15.73 28.07
N SER A 451 0.31 -14.82 27.15
CA SER A 451 0.06 -13.41 27.45
C SER A 451 -1.13 -12.87 26.66
N GLY A 452 -1.67 -11.73 27.08
CA GLY A 452 -2.79 -11.08 26.40
C GLY A 452 -3.99 -12.03 26.30
N PRO A 453 -4.56 -12.25 25.10
CA PRO A 453 -5.68 -13.18 24.92
C PRO A 453 -5.41 -14.64 25.30
N LEU A 454 -4.14 -15.05 25.49
CA LEU A 454 -3.77 -16.41 25.86
C LEU A 454 -3.43 -16.59 27.35
N ALA A 455 -3.37 -15.52 28.14
CA ALA A 455 -2.86 -15.55 29.52
C ALA A 455 -3.60 -16.56 30.41
N GLN A 456 -4.94 -16.45 30.48
CA GLN A 456 -5.77 -17.29 31.35
C GLN A 456 -5.95 -18.73 30.89
N LEU A 457 -5.36 -19.12 29.75
CA LEU A 457 -5.62 -20.42 29.15
C LEU A 457 -4.58 -21.48 29.54
N SER A 458 -3.35 -21.10 29.89
CA SER A 458 -2.26 -22.05 30.19
C SER A 458 -1.02 -21.39 30.85
N GLU A 459 -1.22 -20.44 31.77
CA GLU A 459 -0.14 -19.60 32.35
C GLU A 459 1.06 -20.38 32.93
N ASP A 460 0.85 -21.62 33.42
CA ASP A 460 1.88 -22.47 34.04
C ASP A 460 2.52 -23.50 33.09
N GLN A 461 2.21 -23.48 31.80
CA GLN A 461 2.65 -24.50 30.85
C GLN A 461 3.79 -24.01 29.95
N THR A 462 4.70 -24.91 29.58
CA THR A 462 5.76 -24.59 28.62
C THR A 462 5.16 -24.23 27.26
N PHE A 463 5.53 -23.06 26.74
CA PHE A 463 5.08 -22.62 25.42
C PHE A 463 5.81 -23.42 24.32
N PRO A 464 5.10 -24.10 23.39
CA PRO A 464 5.73 -24.94 22.36
C PRO A 464 6.47 -24.10 21.31
N ASN A 465 7.22 -24.77 20.43
CA ASN A 465 7.77 -24.11 19.25
C ASN A 465 6.65 -23.67 18.30
N VAL A 466 6.83 -22.47 17.72
CA VAL A 466 5.88 -21.88 16.77
C VAL A 466 6.66 -21.26 15.62
N ASP A 467 6.23 -21.56 14.40
CA ASP A 467 6.56 -20.79 13.22
C ASP A 467 5.33 -19.99 12.80
N MET A 468 5.50 -18.69 12.56
CA MET A 468 4.39 -17.77 12.37
C MET A 468 4.39 -17.12 10.98
N VAL A 469 3.21 -17.03 10.37
CA VAL A 469 2.91 -16.10 9.28
C VAL A 469 2.00 -15.00 9.81
N LEU A 470 2.50 -13.77 9.89
CA LEU A 470 1.74 -12.60 10.33
C LEU A 470 1.17 -11.88 9.11
N ALA A 471 -0.10 -12.14 8.81
CA ALA A 471 -0.76 -11.62 7.60
C ALA A 471 -1.64 -10.40 7.93
N SER A 472 -1.16 -9.20 7.56
CA SER A 472 -1.87 -7.94 7.80
C SER A 472 -1.38 -6.81 6.91
N HIS A 473 -2.33 -6.01 6.39
CA HIS A 473 -2.08 -4.72 5.75
C HIS A 473 -2.28 -3.52 6.70
N ASN A 474 -2.61 -3.77 7.97
CA ASN A 474 -2.69 -2.70 8.95
C ASN A 474 -1.25 -2.33 9.38
N ARG A 475 -0.83 -1.12 9.02
CA ARG A 475 0.49 -0.57 9.35
C ARG A 475 0.79 -0.65 10.84
N ASP A 476 -0.17 -0.34 11.71
CA ASP A 476 0.05 -0.29 13.15
C ASP A 476 0.37 -1.67 13.71
N SER A 477 -0.39 -2.70 13.30
CA SER A 477 -0.12 -4.10 13.67
C SER A 477 1.25 -4.57 13.18
N VAL A 478 1.63 -4.21 11.94
CA VAL A 478 2.93 -4.58 11.36
C VAL A 478 4.07 -3.90 12.10
N VAL A 479 3.93 -2.61 12.44
CA VAL A 479 4.93 -1.84 13.20
C VAL A 479 5.09 -2.40 14.61
N LYS A 480 4.00 -2.75 15.31
CA LYS A 480 4.07 -3.37 16.64
C LYS A 480 4.86 -4.69 16.60
N ALA A 481 4.55 -5.57 15.66
CA ALA A 481 5.26 -6.84 15.50
C ALA A 481 6.73 -6.63 15.10
N ARG A 482 7.02 -5.70 14.19
CA ARG A 482 8.39 -5.36 13.81
C ARG A 482 9.20 -4.83 15.01
N ALA A 483 8.59 -4.01 15.86
CA ALA A 483 9.25 -3.49 17.06
C ALA A 483 9.66 -4.62 18.04
N ILE A 484 8.90 -5.71 18.13
CA ILE A 484 9.27 -6.89 18.94
C ILE A 484 10.53 -7.57 18.36
N LEU A 485 10.64 -7.66 17.03
CA LEU A 485 11.82 -8.20 16.35
C LEU A 485 13.04 -7.29 16.54
N GLU A 486 12.88 -5.98 16.33
CA GLU A 486 13.94 -4.98 16.47
C GLU A 486 14.52 -4.93 17.89
N LYS A 487 13.68 -5.20 18.91
CA LYS A 487 14.11 -5.32 20.31
C LYS A 487 14.77 -6.66 20.66
N GLY A 488 14.79 -7.64 19.74
CA GLY A 488 15.32 -8.98 20.02
C GLY A 488 14.44 -9.82 20.95
N GLU A 489 13.17 -9.46 21.10
CA GLU A 489 12.22 -10.15 22.00
C GLU A 489 11.48 -11.29 21.31
N ALA A 490 11.53 -11.34 19.97
CA ALA A 490 10.94 -12.42 19.19
C ALA A 490 11.69 -13.74 19.42
N ARG A 491 10.93 -14.79 19.73
CA ARG A 491 11.40 -16.15 19.95
C ARG A 491 10.85 -17.14 18.92
N ALA A 492 9.83 -16.75 18.16
CA ALA A 492 9.29 -17.49 17.04
C ALA A 492 9.86 -16.99 15.71
N GLN A 493 10.02 -17.87 14.71
CA GLN A 493 10.27 -17.42 13.35
C GLN A 493 9.02 -16.75 12.78
N VAL A 494 9.17 -15.60 12.12
CA VAL A 494 8.03 -14.90 11.51
C VAL A 494 8.25 -14.62 10.02
N ALA A 495 7.17 -14.73 9.26
CA ALA A 495 7.02 -14.21 7.91
C ALA A 495 5.87 -13.18 7.91
N PHE A 496 6.17 -11.94 7.53
CA PHE A 496 5.16 -10.90 7.33
C PHE A 496 4.55 -11.08 5.95
N ALA A 497 3.23 -11.17 5.86
CA ALA A 497 2.55 -11.42 4.61
C ALA A 497 1.51 -10.33 4.28
N GLN A 498 1.50 -9.92 3.02
CA GLN A 498 0.47 -9.03 2.48
C GLN A 498 -0.01 -9.53 1.12
N LEU A 499 -1.31 -9.36 0.84
CA LEU A 499 -1.84 -9.53 -0.52
C LEU A 499 -1.13 -8.59 -1.50
N GLN A 500 -0.85 -9.11 -2.69
CA GLN A 500 -0.36 -8.32 -3.82
C GLN A 500 -1.38 -7.28 -4.25
N GLY A 501 -0.88 -6.08 -4.60
CA GLY A 501 -1.69 -4.97 -5.05
C GLY A 501 -2.44 -4.22 -3.95
N MET A 502 -2.15 -4.50 -2.68
CA MET A 502 -2.76 -3.86 -1.52
C MET A 502 -1.69 -3.38 -0.53
N ALA A 503 -1.84 -2.13 -0.07
CA ALA A 503 -0.98 -1.48 0.93
C ALA A 503 0.53 -1.67 0.69
N ASP A 504 0.98 -1.44 -0.54
CA ASP A 504 2.38 -1.63 -0.93
C ASP A 504 3.34 -0.77 -0.10
N GLU A 505 2.89 0.36 0.43
CA GLU A 505 3.67 1.19 1.36
C GLU A 505 4.08 0.45 2.63
N VAL A 506 3.24 -0.47 3.12
CA VAL A 506 3.53 -1.30 4.31
C VAL A 506 4.52 -2.40 3.94
N SER A 507 4.27 -3.09 2.83
CA SER A 507 5.16 -4.16 2.35
C SER A 507 6.55 -3.65 2.00
N CYS A 508 6.64 -2.52 1.28
CA CYS A 508 7.92 -1.96 0.87
C CYS A 508 8.70 -1.36 2.05
N GLU A 509 8.02 -0.89 3.10
CA GLU A 509 8.70 -0.46 4.33
C GLU A 509 9.41 -1.64 5.03
N LEU A 510 8.80 -2.83 5.03
CA LEU A 510 9.44 -4.05 5.54
C LEU A 510 10.65 -4.46 4.68
N VAL A 511 10.56 -4.31 3.36
CA VAL A 511 11.66 -4.61 2.43
C VAL A 511 12.80 -3.60 2.58
N ALA A 512 12.50 -2.30 2.56
CA ALA A 512 13.49 -1.22 2.68
C ALA A 512 14.20 -1.21 4.06
N GLY A 513 13.49 -1.60 5.12
CA GLY A 513 14.05 -1.74 6.47
C GLY A 513 15.11 -2.83 6.62
N ARG A 514 15.29 -3.69 5.62
CA ARG A 514 16.29 -4.78 5.65
C ARG A 514 17.73 -4.29 5.45
N GLY A 515 17.92 -3.08 4.91
CA GLY A 515 19.23 -2.46 4.67
C GLY A 515 20.04 -3.18 3.59
N ASP A 516 20.91 -2.45 2.89
CA ASP A 516 21.80 -2.93 1.83
C ASP A 516 22.97 -3.79 2.37
N LYS A 517 22.66 -4.80 3.18
CA LYS A 517 23.62 -5.86 3.52
C LYS A 517 23.52 -6.92 2.43
N GLY A 518 24.18 -6.62 1.30
CA GLY A 518 24.69 -7.51 0.27
C GLY A 518 23.88 -8.76 -0.07
N ALA A 519 23.52 -8.89 -1.35
CA ALA A 519 23.06 -10.12 -2.00
C ALA A 519 24.16 -11.21 -2.05
N GLY A 520 24.77 -11.54 -0.91
CA GLY A 520 25.67 -12.66 -0.71
C GLY A 520 25.06 -13.58 0.34
N GLU A 521 24.89 -14.85 -0.02
CA GLU A 521 24.45 -15.94 0.84
C GLU A 521 25.37 -16.09 2.07
N LYS A 522 25.16 -15.29 3.11
CA LYS A 522 25.68 -15.54 4.46
C LYS A 522 24.64 -15.07 5.46
N GLU A 523 24.03 -16.06 6.14
CA GLU A 523 23.11 -15.97 7.26
C GLU A 523 22.28 -14.68 7.34
N VAL A 524 21.06 -14.75 6.80
CA VAL A 524 19.99 -13.81 7.17
C VAL A 524 19.87 -13.86 8.69
N SER A 525 20.40 -12.84 9.37
CA SER A 525 20.26 -12.69 10.82
C SER A 525 18.81 -12.97 11.20
N ALA A 526 18.59 -13.86 12.17
CA ALA A 526 17.27 -14.26 12.66
C ALA A 526 16.40 -13.07 13.11
N SER A 527 16.98 -11.87 13.22
CA SER A 527 16.33 -10.61 13.60
C SER A 527 15.71 -9.79 12.46
N ALA A 528 15.97 -10.08 11.18
CA ALA A 528 15.46 -9.27 10.07
C ALA A 528 14.01 -9.67 9.66
N PRO A 529 13.09 -8.71 9.48
CA PRO A 529 11.72 -9.02 9.08
C PRO A 529 11.68 -9.59 7.64
N ARG A 530 11.12 -10.79 7.48
CA ARG A 530 10.95 -11.42 6.17
C ARG A 530 9.57 -11.08 5.60
N ALA A 531 9.53 -10.29 4.54
CA ALA A 531 8.29 -9.89 3.87
C ALA A 531 7.94 -10.84 2.70
N TYR A 532 6.67 -11.22 2.60
CA TYR A 532 6.11 -12.10 1.58
C TYR A 532 4.88 -11.46 0.94
N LYS A 533 4.68 -11.70 -0.36
CA LYS A 533 3.46 -11.33 -1.06
C LYS A 533 2.58 -12.54 -1.32
N TYR A 534 1.30 -12.43 -0.97
CA TYR A 534 0.28 -13.42 -1.29
C TYR A 534 -0.31 -13.14 -2.67
N LEU A 535 -0.30 -14.17 -3.52
CA LEU A 535 -0.66 -14.13 -4.92
C LEU A 535 -1.58 -15.30 -5.24
N VAL A 536 -2.48 -15.12 -6.20
CA VAL A 536 -3.30 -16.20 -6.75
C VAL A 536 -3.01 -16.38 -8.22
N TRP A 537 -3.03 -17.61 -8.71
CA TRP A 537 -2.85 -17.93 -10.13
C TRP A 537 -3.93 -18.90 -10.64
N GLY A 538 -4.22 -18.82 -11.92
CA GLY A 538 -5.32 -19.53 -12.58
C GLY A 538 -5.89 -18.69 -13.73
N SER A 539 -6.85 -19.22 -14.47
CA SER A 539 -7.51 -18.47 -15.56
C SER A 539 -8.12 -17.16 -15.05
N THR A 540 -8.36 -16.20 -15.95
CA THR A 540 -9.04 -14.96 -15.58
C THR A 540 -10.42 -15.27 -14.98
N GLY A 541 -11.16 -16.22 -15.54
CA GLY A 541 -12.45 -16.71 -15.02
C GLY A 541 -12.34 -17.33 -13.63
N GLU A 542 -11.39 -18.26 -13.42
CA GLU A 542 -11.14 -18.89 -12.11
C GLU A 542 -10.83 -17.85 -11.03
N CYS A 543 -10.10 -16.78 -11.39
CA CYS A 543 -9.74 -15.72 -10.47
C CYS A 543 -10.89 -14.74 -10.16
N MET A 544 -11.99 -14.70 -10.93
CA MET A 544 -13.00 -13.65 -10.80
C MET A 544 -13.61 -13.54 -9.40
N LYS A 545 -13.89 -14.67 -8.75
CA LYS A 545 -14.43 -14.67 -7.38
C LYS A 545 -13.43 -14.17 -6.35
N TYR A 546 -12.16 -14.55 -6.49
CA TYR A 546 -11.07 -14.01 -5.68
C TYR A 546 -10.96 -12.49 -5.87
N LEU A 547 -10.97 -12.03 -7.11
CA LEU A 547 -10.90 -10.63 -7.52
C LEU A 547 -12.06 -9.80 -6.96
N LEU A 548 -13.29 -10.33 -6.99
CA LEU A 548 -14.47 -9.68 -6.40
C LEU A 548 -14.32 -9.47 -4.90
N ARG A 549 -13.89 -10.49 -4.15
CA ARG A 549 -13.63 -10.36 -2.71
C ARG A 549 -12.57 -9.31 -2.39
N ARG A 550 -11.51 -9.21 -3.20
CA ARG A 550 -10.48 -8.17 -3.04
C ARG A 550 -11.02 -6.76 -3.25
N ALA A 551 -11.93 -6.57 -4.20
CA ALA A 551 -12.56 -5.27 -4.40
C ALA A 551 -13.54 -4.90 -3.29
N GLN A 552 -14.32 -5.87 -2.77
CA GLN A 552 -15.19 -5.67 -1.62
C GLN A 552 -14.38 -5.28 -0.37
N GLU A 553 -13.25 -5.95 -0.12
CA GLU A 553 -12.35 -5.61 0.99
C GLU A 553 -11.76 -4.19 0.85
N ASN A 554 -11.40 -3.79 -0.38
CA ASN A 554 -10.93 -2.42 -0.65
C ASN A 554 -12.02 -1.36 -0.44
N ARG A 555 -13.29 -1.70 -0.64
CA ARG A 555 -14.45 -0.84 -0.32
C ARG A 555 -14.55 -0.62 1.19
N ASP A 556 -14.51 -1.68 1.96
CA ASP A 556 -14.68 -1.59 3.41
C ASP A 556 -13.44 -0.93 4.08
N ALA A 557 -12.32 -0.89 3.35
CA ALA A 557 -11.09 -0.21 3.71
C ALA A 557 -10.85 1.14 3.00
N VAL A 558 -11.88 1.83 2.48
CA VAL A 558 -11.75 3.06 1.66
C VAL A 558 -10.80 4.10 2.26
N GLN A 559 -10.82 4.34 3.58
CA GLN A 559 -9.91 5.30 4.23
C GLN A 559 -8.44 4.91 4.06
N ARG A 560 -8.13 3.61 4.18
CA ARG A 560 -6.79 3.05 3.98
C ARG A 560 -6.40 3.09 2.50
N THR A 561 -7.33 2.76 1.60
CA THR A 561 -7.15 2.87 0.14
C THR A 561 -6.82 4.31 -0.29
N ARG A 562 -7.45 5.32 0.33
CA ARG A 562 -7.13 6.74 0.11
C ARG A 562 -5.71 7.08 0.55
N SER A 563 -5.26 6.55 1.69
CA SER A 563 -3.89 6.74 2.18
C SER A 563 -2.86 6.16 1.19
N GLY A 564 -3.06 4.91 0.74
CA GLY A 564 -2.21 4.25 -0.25
C GLY A 564 -2.17 5.01 -1.58
N ARG A 565 -3.32 5.49 -2.08
CA ARG A 565 -3.39 6.35 -3.28
C ARG A 565 -2.58 7.63 -3.12
N ASN A 566 -2.69 8.29 -1.97
CA ASN A 566 -1.95 9.52 -1.71
C ASN A 566 -0.44 9.26 -1.62
N ALA A 567 -0.02 8.13 -1.05
CA ALA A 567 1.37 7.70 -1.01
C ALA A 567 1.94 7.43 -2.42
N MET A 568 1.19 6.72 -3.27
CA MET A 568 1.56 6.49 -4.66
C MET A 568 1.66 7.80 -5.46
N ARG A 569 0.71 8.73 -5.26
CA ARG A 569 0.76 10.05 -5.90
C ARG A 569 1.97 10.86 -5.43
N ALA A 570 2.28 10.84 -4.14
CA ALA A 570 3.44 11.54 -3.60
C ALA A 570 4.75 10.99 -4.17
N GLU A 571 4.87 9.66 -4.29
CA GLU A 571 6.03 9.01 -4.91
C GLU A 571 6.14 9.33 -6.40
N LEU A 572 5.02 9.33 -7.14
CA LEU A 572 5.03 9.74 -8.55
C LEU A 572 5.50 11.19 -8.71
N VAL A 573 4.98 12.11 -7.90
CA VAL A 573 5.42 13.52 -7.89
C VAL A 573 6.90 13.62 -7.53
N ARG A 574 7.39 12.84 -6.57
CA ARG A 574 8.81 12.79 -6.20
C ARG A 574 9.68 12.37 -7.38
N ARG A 575 9.30 11.33 -8.12
CA ARG A 575 10.02 10.87 -9.33
C ARG A 575 10.03 11.92 -10.43
N VAL A 576 8.89 12.58 -10.67
CA VAL A 576 8.80 13.67 -11.65
C VAL A 576 9.69 14.84 -11.24
N LYS A 577 9.65 15.27 -9.97
CA LYS A 577 10.54 16.33 -9.47
C LYS A 577 12.01 15.97 -9.61
N GLY A 578 12.39 14.74 -9.28
CA GLY A 578 13.76 14.24 -9.45
C GLY A 578 14.22 14.28 -10.91
N PHE A 579 13.35 13.91 -11.85
CA PHE A 579 13.65 13.98 -13.28
C PHE A 579 13.91 15.42 -13.76
N PHE A 580 13.22 16.41 -13.20
CA PHE A 580 13.38 17.82 -13.53
C PHE A 580 14.38 18.59 -12.63
N GLY A 581 15.11 17.91 -11.74
CA GLY A 581 16.05 18.56 -10.81
C GLY A 581 15.41 19.46 -9.74
N LEU A 582 14.12 19.25 -9.47
CA LEU A 582 13.30 20.02 -8.51
C LEU A 582 13.12 19.30 -7.16
N ALA A 583 13.94 18.29 -6.88
CA ALA A 583 13.80 17.36 -5.76
C ALA A 583 14.31 17.94 -4.43
#